data_AF-A0A5E4J998-F1
#
_entry.id   AF-A0A5E4J998-F1
#
_cell.length_a   1.000
_cell.length_b   1.000
_cell.length_c   1.000
_cell.angle_alpha   90.00
_cell.angle_beta   90.00
_cell.angle_gamma   90.00
#
_symmetry.space_group_name_H-M   'P 1'
#
loop_
_entity.id
_entity.type
_entity.pdbx_description
1 polymer ?
#
loop_
_entity_poly.entity_id
_entity_poly.type
_entity_poly.pdbx_seq_one_letter_code
_entity_poly.pdbx_strand_id
1 'polypeptide(L)' 'MYVCHNCEKEIEEIGNFVRCPYCAWRILYKPPLPVARSIRAD' A
#
# COMPACT_ATOMS: atom_id res chain seq x y z
N MET A 1 -3.11 2.69 5.20
CA MET A 1 -2.48 3.19 3.97
C MET A 1 -2.15 2.03 3.06
N TYR A 2 -2.72 2.05 1.86
CA TYR A 2 -2.42 1.20 0.74
C TYR A 2 -2.05 2.09 -0.43
N VAL A 3 -1.14 1.64 -1.28
CA VAL A 3 -0.79 2.37 -2.51
C VAL A 3 -1.27 1.56 -3.69
N CYS A 4 -1.92 2.22 -4.64
CA CYS A 4 -2.32 1.59 -5.89
C CYS A 4 -1.13 1.44 -6.85
N HIS A 5 -0.92 0.26 -7.42
CA HIS A 5 0.19 0.04 -8.36
C HIS A 5 0.12 0.85 -9.64
N ASN A 6 -1.10 1.08 -10.14
CA ASN A 6 -1.28 1.72 -11.43
C ASN A 6 -1.21 3.26 -11.37
N CYS A 7 -1.91 3.87 -10.40
CA CYS A 7 -2.02 5.33 -10.32
C CYS A 7 -1.25 5.93 -9.14
N GLU A 8 -0.53 5.12 -8.37
CA GLU A 8 0.33 5.50 -7.23
C GLU A 8 -0.34 6.32 -6.12
N LYS A 9 -1.66 6.47 -6.18
CA LYS A 9 -2.43 7.18 -5.16
C LYS A 9 -2.46 6.39 -3.86
N GLU A 10 -2.29 7.12 -2.76
CA GLU A 10 -2.45 6.63 -1.41
C GLU A 10 -3.93 6.51 -1.06
N ILE A 11 -4.27 5.40 -0.40
CA ILE A 11 -5.63 5.08 0.04
C ILE A 11 -5.52 4.75 1.53
N GLU A 12 -6.10 5.58 2.36
CA GLU A 12 -6.02 5.41 3.82
C GLU A 12 -6.81 4.19 4.29
N GLU A 13 -8.02 4.04 3.75
CA GLU A 13 -8.97 2.96 4.06
C GLU A 13 -9.45 2.26 2.79
N ILE A 14 -9.20 0.96 2.73
CA ILE A 14 -9.90 0.05 1.83
C ILE A 14 -10.90 -0.68 2.72
N GLY A 15 -12.19 -0.44 2.49
CA GLY A 15 -13.26 -1.24 3.09
C GLY A 15 -13.27 -2.66 2.51
N ASN A 16 -14.44 -3.23 2.22
CA ASN A 16 -14.55 -4.53 1.53
C ASN A 16 -14.16 -4.49 0.03
N PHE A 17 -13.62 -3.37 -0.46
CA PHE A 17 -13.32 -3.18 -1.88
C PHE A 17 -11.87 -3.54 -2.19
N VAL A 18 -11.66 -4.62 -2.95
CA VAL A 18 -10.33 -5.06 -3.43
C VAL A 18 -9.86 -4.23 -4.64
N ARG A 19 -10.37 -3.01 -4.83
CA ARG A 19 -10.10 -2.18 -6.02
C ARG A 19 -9.78 -0.74 -5.63
N CYS A 20 -8.81 -0.16 -6.32
CA CYS A 20 -8.49 1.26 -6.22
C CYS A 20 -9.71 2.11 -6.61
N PRO A 21 -10.14 3.09 -5.78
CA PRO A 21 -11.29 3.94 -6.06
C PRO A 21 -11.06 4.91 -7.23
N TYR A 22 -9.80 5.14 -7.62
CA TYR A 22 -9.46 6.11 -8.66
C TYR A 22 -9.32 5.49 -10.07
N CYS A 23 -8.82 4.26 -10.18
CA CYS A 23 -8.55 3.62 -11.48
C CYS A 23 -9.08 2.19 -11.60
N ALA A 24 -9.85 1.71 -10.61
CA ALA A 24 -10.42 0.36 -10.55
C ALA A 24 -9.41 -0.81 -10.57
N TRP A 25 -8.11 -0.52 -10.46
CA TRP A 25 -7.04 -1.52 -10.42
C TRP A 25 -7.13 -2.39 -9.15
N ARG A 26 -6.81 -3.68 -9.25
CA ARG A 26 -7.04 -4.68 -8.17
C ARG A 26 -5.85 -4.90 -7.23
N ILE A 27 -4.65 -4.42 -7.59
CA ILE A 27 -3.44 -4.68 -6.81
C ILE A 27 -3.16 -3.46 -5.92
N LEU A 28 -3.30 -3.66 -4.62
CA LEU A 28 -3.07 -2.69 -3.56
C LEU A 28 -2.03 -3.30 -2.62
N TYR A 29 -0.96 -2.57 -2.32
CA TYR A 29 0.08 -3.04 -1.39
C TYR A 29 0.19 -2.12 -0.18
N LYS A 30 0.44 -2.73 0.98
CA LYS A 30 0.71 -2.00 2.22
C LYS A 30 2.14 -1.44 2.15
N PRO A 31 2.35 -0.13 2.31
CA PRO A 31 3.69 0.43 2.29
C PRO A 31 4.51 -0.15 3.45
N PRO A 32 5.84 -0.23 3.28
CA PRO A 32 6.71 -0.65 4.36
C PRO A 32 6.51 0.25 5.58
N LEU A 33 6.55 -0.33 6.77
CA LEU A 33 6.52 0.45 8.00
C LEU A 33 7.74 1.39 8.03
N PRO A 34 7.59 2.65 8.46
CA PRO A 34 8.69 3.61 8.52
C PRO A 34 9.74 3.25 9.58
N VAL A 35 9.44 2.27 10.44
CA VAL A 35 10.38 1.72 11.41
C VAL A 35 11.40 0.89 10.65
N ALA A 36 12.53 1.51 10.29
CA ALA A 36 13.72 0.79 9.85
C ALA A 36 14.08 -0.21 10.95
N ARG A 37 13.88 -1.51 10.69
CA ARG A 37 14.40 -2.55 11.57
C ARG A 37 15.92 -2.43 11.50
N SER A 38 16.56 -2.11 12.63
CA SER A 38 18.01 -2.21 12.74
C SER A 38 18.38 -3.69 12.70
N ILE A 39 18.66 -4.20 11.51
CA ILE A 39 19.20 -5.54 11.33
C ILE A 39 20.69 -5.46 11.68
N ARG A 40 21.12 -6.15 12.74
CA ARG A 40 22.56 -6.34 13.00
C ARG A 40 23.06 -7.36 11.99
N ALA A 41 24.02 -6.97 11.15
CA ALA A 41 24.83 -7.93 10.41
C ALA A 41 25.89 -8.48 11.37
N ASP A 42 25.97 -9.81 11.48
CA ASP A 42 27.04 -10.54 12.17
C ASP A 42 28.29 -10.55 11.28
#